data_AF-A0A7Y3GT75-F1
#
_entry.id   AF-A0A7Y3GT75-F1
#
_cell.length_a   1.000
_cell.length_b   1.000
_cell.length_c   1.000
_cell.angle_alpha   90.00
_cell.angle_beta   90.00
_cell.angle_gamma   90.00
#
_symmetry.space_group_name_H-M   'P 1'
#
loop_
_entity.id
_entity.type
_entity.pdbx_description
1 polymer ?
#
loop_
_entity_poly.entity_id
_entity_poly.type
_entity_poly.pdbx_seq_one_letter_code
_entity_poly.pdbx_strand_id
1 'polypeptide(L)'
;MLPHKTYTVDEAKKKLESYCAYQERCHKEVRQKLKEMKMIPEAIDVIIVHLLKHNFLNEERFAKTFVRGKFKIKKWGRYRLTSELKQKGISKVNINQALKEISESDYNEVFHALAEKRWNSLTETNILKKKRQFIDYLAYRGWESHLIYEKLGELS
;
A
#
# COMPACT_ATOMS: atom_id res chain seq x y z
N MET A 1 1.52 35.98 -13.96
CA MET A 1 1.83 34.95 -12.95
C MET A 1 0.66 34.88 -11.98
N LEU A 2 0.03 33.73 -11.80
CA LEU A 2 -1.04 33.58 -10.80
C LEU A 2 -0.44 33.74 -9.39
N PRO A 3 -1.08 34.49 -8.47
CA PRO A 3 -0.60 34.63 -7.11
C PRO A 3 -0.55 33.25 -6.45
N HIS A 4 0.62 32.88 -5.95
CA HIS A 4 0.77 31.64 -5.20
C HIS A 4 0.16 31.80 -3.82
N LYS A 5 -0.75 30.89 -3.47
CA LYS A 5 -1.31 30.82 -2.12
C LYS A 5 -0.20 30.47 -1.12
N THR A 6 0.13 31.41 -0.25
CA THR A 6 1.01 31.21 0.91
C THR A 6 0.18 30.68 2.08
N TYR A 7 0.87 30.03 3.02
CA TYR A 7 0.26 29.50 4.24
C TYR A 7 1.11 29.92 5.41
N THR A 8 0.47 30.39 6.47
CA THR A 8 1.10 30.44 7.80
C THR A 8 1.29 29.02 8.35
N VAL A 9 2.14 28.86 9.37
CA VAL A 9 2.37 27.57 10.03
C VAL A 9 1.07 27.01 10.59
N ASP A 10 0.23 27.85 11.21
CA ASP A 10 -1.04 27.44 11.81
C ASP A 10 -2.09 27.03 10.78
N GLU A 11 -2.18 27.74 9.65
CA GLU A 11 -3.06 27.36 8.55
C GLU A 11 -2.62 26.03 7.92
N ALA A 12 -1.31 25.87 7.72
CA ALA A 12 -0.76 24.63 7.19
C ALA A 12 -1.03 23.46 8.15
N LYS A 13 -0.81 23.66 9.44
CA LYS A 13 -1.11 22.69 10.49
C LYS A 13 -2.56 22.23 10.46
N LYS A 14 -3.54 23.16 10.54
CA LYS A 14 -4.97 22.82 10.47
C LYS A 14 -5.33 22.07 9.18
N LYS A 15 -4.73 22.48 8.06
CA LYS A 15 -4.95 21.81 6.77
C LYS A 15 -4.43 20.37 6.77
N LEU A 16 -3.26 20.14 7.37
CA LEU A 16 -2.66 18.81 7.46
C LEU A 16 -3.35 17.91 8.49
N GLU A 17 -3.91 18.47 9.57
CA GLU A 17 -4.80 17.74 10.48
C GLU A 17 -6.00 17.18 9.72
N SER A 18 -6.73 18.02 8.99
CA SER A 18 -7.85 17.58 8.15
C SER A 18 -7.43 16.59 7.07
N TYR A 19 -6.26 16.78 6.46
CA TYR A 19 -5.72 15.88 5.44
C TYR A 19 -5.42 14.47 5.96
N CYS A 20 -4.88 14.37 7.19
CA CYS A 20 -4.60 13.10 7.84
C CYS A 20 -5.85 12.47 8.47
N ALA A 21 -6.80 13.29 8.94
CA ALA A 21 -8.08 12.83 9.47
C ALA A 21 -8.98 12.22 8.38
N TYR A 22 -8.92 12.75 7.16
CA TYR A 22 -9.69 12.22 6.03
C TYR A 22 -9.22 10.83 5.59
N GLN A 23 -7.91 10.58 5.62
CA GLN A 23 -7.31 9.30 5.24
C GLN A 23 -5.93 9.19 5.86
N GLU A 24 -5.57 7.99 6.32
CA GLU A 24 -4.21 7.67 6.76
C GLU A 24 -3.17 8.07 5.72
N ARG A 25 -2.11 8.74 6.18
CA ARG A 25 -0.96 9.19 5.38
C ARG A 25 0.33 8.66 5.94
N CYS A 26 1.31 8.43 5.07
CA CYS A 26 2.68 8.19 5.53
C CYS A 26 3.48 9.50 5.66
N HIS A 27 4.59 9.44 6.38
CA HIS A 27 5.47 10.61 6.59
C HIS A 27 5.93 11.23 5.27
N LYS A 28 6.23 10.39 4.27
CA LYS A 28 6.65 10.84 2.94
C LYS A 28 5.57 11.65 2.24
N GLU A 29 4.31 11.23 2.32
CA GLU A 29 3.17 11.94 1.72
C GLU A 29 2.93 13.30 2.40
N VAL A 30 2.98 13.34 3.74
CA VAL A 30 2.82 14.60 4.49
C VAL A 30 3.96 15.57 4.22
N ARG A 31 5.22 15.10 4.22
CA ARG A 31 6.39 15.93 3.86
C ARG A 31 6.27 16.47 2.45
N GLN A 32 5.88 15.63 1.49
CA GLN A 32 5.68 16.08 0.11
C GLN A 32 4.57 17.13 0.03
N LYS A 33 3.47 16.96 0.76
CA LYS A 33 2.37 17.92 0.76
C LYS A 33 2.77 19.29 1.31
N LEU A 34 3.56 19.32 2.38
CA LEU A 34 4.06 20.57 2.95
C LEU A 34 5.07 21.27 2.02
N LYS A 35 5.88 20.50 1.28
CA LYS A 35 6.77 21.05 0.24
C LYS A 35 5.98 21.66 -0.92
N GLU A 36 4.90 21.01 -1.38
CA GLU A 36 3.98 21.58 -2.37
C GLU A 36 3.33 22.88 -1.89
N MET A 37 3.12 23.01 -0.57
CA MET A 37 2.65 24.23 0.08
C MET A 37 3.75 25.29 0.27
N LYS A 38 4.97 25.03 -0.24
CA LYS A 38 6.15 25.90 -0.15
C LYS A 38 6.57 26.25 1.28
N MET A 39 6.32 25.35 2.23
CA MET A 39 6.79 25.52 3.61
C MET A 39 8.31 25.31 3.68
N ILE A 40 8.99 26.12 4.49
CA ILE A 40 10.42 25.97 4.78
C ILE A 40 10.67 24.73 5.67
N PRO A 41 11.87 24.13 5.65
CA PRO A 41 12.17 22.91 6.40
C PRO A 41 11.82 22.97 7.89
N GLU A 42 12.11 24.10 8.54
CA GLU A 42 11.85 24.33 9.96
C GLU A 42 10.36 24.25 10.28
N ALA A 43 9.53 24.86 9.43
CA ALA A 43 8.07 24.80 9.58
C ALA A 43 7.54 23.40 9.30
N ILE A 44 8.12 22.67 8.34
CA ILE A 44 7.74 21.28 8.03
C ILE A 44 7.94 20.40 9.27
N ASP A 45 9.10 20.50 9.91
CA ASP A 45 9.42 19.65 11.06
C ASP A 45 8.55 19.99 12.27
N VAL A 46 8.27 21.28 12.53
CA VAL A 46 7.31 21.71 13.57
C VAL A 46 5.92 21.11 13.32
N ILE A 47 5.42 21.17 12.09
CA ILE A 47 4.09 20.64 11.76
C ILE A 47 4.07 19.12 11.89
N ILE A 48 5.12 18.41 11.45
CA ILE A 48 5.19 16.95 11.56
C ILE A 48 5.21 16.51 13.02
N VAL A 49 6.02 17.15 13.86
CA VAL A 49 6.06 16.86 15.30
C VAL A 49 4.69 17.07 15.93
N HIS A 50 3.97 18.15 15.56
CA HIS A 50 2.59 18.36 16.00
C HIS A 50 1.67 17.21 15.58
N LEU A 51 1.67 16.82 14.30
CA LEU A 51 0.79 15.76 13.80
C LEU A 51 1.08 14.41 14.47
N LEU A 52 2.34 14.11 14.75
CA LEU A 52 2.75 12.91 15.49
C LEU A 52 2.27 12.96 16.94
N LYS A 53 2.54 14.07 17.64
CA LYS A 53 2.18 14.25 19.06
C LYS A 53 0.68 14.15 19.29
N HIS A 54 -0.11 14.67 18.36
CA HIS A 54 -1.57 14.60 18.41
C HIS A 54 -2.15 13.37 17.67
N ASN A 55 -1.29 12.41 17.28
CA ASN A 55 -1.66 11.14 16.68
C ASN A 55 -2.46 11.24 15.35
N PHE A 56 -2.41 12.38 14.67
CA PHE A 56 -2.91 12.54 13.30
C PHE A 56 -2.07 11.76 12.30
N LEU A 57 -0.75 11.73 12.53
CA LEU A 57 0.19 10.99 11.71
C LEU A 57 0.70 9.79 12.50
N ASN A 58 0.52 8.57 11.98
CA ASN A 58 0.95 7.35 12.63
C ASN A 58 1.35 6.32 11.58
N GLU A 59 2.64 6.01 11.49
CA GLU A 59 3.18 5.16 10.43
C GLU A 59 2.76 3.69 10.56
N GLU A 60 2.63 3.17 11.79
CA GLU A 60 2.15 1.81 12.04
C GLU A 60 0.69 1.68 11.62
N ARG A 61 -0.16 2.63 12.02
CA ARG A 61 -1.59 2.67 11.65
C ARG A 61 -1.78 2.77 10.14
N PHE A 62 -0.96 3.61 9.48
CA PHE A 62 -0.92 3.68 8.03
C PHE A 62 -0.58 2.33 7.40
N ALA A 63 0.50 1.67 7.85
CA ALA A 63 0.95 0.40 7.29
C ALA A 63 -0.11 -0.69 7.42
N LYS A 64 -0.74 -0.83 8.60
CA LYS A 64 -1.83 -1.80 8.84
C LYS A 64 -3.03 -1.55 7.94
N THR A 65 -3.49 -0.29 7.87
CA THR A 65 -4.62 0.10 7.02
C THR A 65 -4.33 -0.14 5.54
N PHE A 66 -3.11 0.18 5.09
CA PHE A 66 -2.65 -0.05 3.73
C PHE A 66 -2.67 -1.54 3.39
N VAL A 67 -2.08 -2.39 4.24
CA VAL A 67 -2.05 -3.85 4.03
C VAL A 67 -3.46 -4.41 3.95
N ARG A 68 -4.31 -4.12 4.95
CA ARG A 68 -5.69 -4.61 4.99
C ARG A 68 -6.48 -4.19 3.76
N GLY A 69 -6.39 -2.92 3.37
CA GLY A 69 -7.12 -2.38 2.22
C GLY A 69 -6.66 -3.01 0.89
N LYS A 70 -5.34 -3.08 0.65
CA LYS A 70 -4.78 -3.63 -0.59
C LYS A 70 -4.98 -5.15 -0.67
N PHE A 71 -4.84 -5.86 0.43
CA PHE A 71 -5.12 -7.30 0.48
C PHE A 71 -6.60 -7.58 0.20
N LYS A 72 -7.54 -6.93 0.91
CA LYS A 72 -8.98 -7.20 0.75
C LYS A 72 -9.51 -6.81 -0.62
N ILE A 73 -9.15 -5.62 -1.13
CA ILE A 73 -9.75 -5.03 -2.33
C ILE A 73 -8.96 -5.40 -3.59
N LYS A 74 -7.62 -5.29 -3.55
CA LYS A 74 -6.76 -5.49 -4.73
C LYS A 74 -6.17 -6.90 -4.81
N LYS A 75 -6.33 -7.71 -3.76
CA LYS A 75 -5.84 -9.10 -3.68
C LYS A 75 -4.33 -9.18 -3.96
N TRP A 76 -3.58 -8.27 -3.32
CA TRP A 76 -2.13 -8.20 -3.41
C TRP A 76 -1.48 -9.19 -2.44
N GLY A 77 -0.47 -9.90 -2.92
CA GLY A 77 0.38 -10.77 -2.11
C GLY A 77 1.43 -10.00 -1.32
N ARG A 78 2.10 -10.70 -0.40
CA ARG A 78 3.05 -10.13 0.57
C ARG A 78 4.22 -9.41 -0.11
N TYR A 79 4.71 -9.90 -1.25
CA TYR A 79 5.82 -9.25 -1.95
C TYR A 79 5.43 -7.87 -2.49
N ARG A 80 4.24 -7.73 -3.07
CA ARG A 80 3.76 -6.43 -3.58
C ARG A 80 3.53 -5.47 -2.43
N LEU A 81 2.83 -5.92 -1.38
CA LEU A 81 2.56 -5.13 -0.18
C LEU A 81 3.86 -4.60 0.44
N THR A 82 4.86 -5.47 0.61
CA THR A 82 6.18 -5.11 1.14
C THR A 82 6.89 -4.09 0.27
N SER A 83 6.93 -4.31 -1.05
CA SER A 83 7.61 -3.42 -1.99
C SER A 83 7.00 -2.01 -1.99
N GLU A 84 5.67 -1.93 -2.00
CA GLU A 84 4.93 -0.66 -2.00
C GLU A 84 5.15 0.14 -0.70
N LEU A 85 5.12 -0.54 0.45
CA LEU A 85 5.40 0.10 1.74
C LEU A 85 6.86 0.58 1.82
N LYS A 86 7.83 -0.20 1.30
CA LYS A 86 9.23 0.23 1.21
C LYS A 86 9.39 1.48 0.34
N GLN A 87 8.74 1.54 -0.82
CA GLN A 87 8.79 2.72 -1.70
C GLN A 87 8.17 3.97 -1.04
N LYS A 88 7.21 3.77 -0.14
CA LYS A 88 6.62 4.81 0.71
C LYS A 88 7.49 5.21 1.90
N GLY A 89 8.62 4.54 2.13
CA GLY A 89 9.58 4.84 3.19
C GLY A 89 9.22 4.23 4.55
N ILE A 90 8.31 3.26 4.58
CA ILE A 90 7.85 2.63 5.83
C ILE A 90 8.93 1.70 6.37
N SER A 91 9.16 1.75 7.68
CA SER A 91 10.18 0.93 8.34
C SER A 91 9.90 -0.58 8.20
N LYS A 92 10.96 -1.40 8.18
CA LYS A 92 10.84 -2.87 8.13
C LYS A 92 10.01 -3.43 9.30
N VAL A 93 10.13 -2.82 10.49
CA VAL A 93 9.38 -3.22 11.69
C VAL A 93 7.88 -3.01 11.47
N ASN A 94 7.48 -1.82 11.01
CA ASN A 94 6.07 -1.49 10.74
C ASN A 94 5.50 -2.37 9.62
N ILE A 95 6.29 -2.65 8.57
CA ILE A 95 5.88 -3.57 7.49
C ILE A 95 5.60 -4.97 8.05
N ASN A 96 6.53 -5.52 8.84
CA ASN A 96 6.38 -6.87 9.39
C ASN A 96 5.16 -6.94 10.33
N GLN A 97 4.93 -5.92 11.15
CA GLN A 97 3.74 -5.85 12.02
C GLN A 97 2.46 -5.75 11.19
N ALA A 98 2.43 -4.94 10.13
CA ALA A 98 1.27 -4.80 9.27
C ALA A 98 0.93 -6.08 8.50
N LEU A 99 1.95 -6.84 8.04
CA LEU A 99 1.73 -8.12 7.36
C LEU A 99 1.13 -9.19 8.27
N LYS A 100 1.39 -9.13 9.59
CA LYS A 100 0.78 -10.04 10.58
C LYS A 100 -0.72 -9.84 10.76
N GLU A 101 -1.30 -8.75 10.25
CA GLU A 101 -2.76 -8.56 10.20
C GLU A 101 -3.45 -9.53 9.22
N ILE A 102 -2.68 -10.21 8.37
CA ILE A 102 -3.19 -11.22 7.46
C ILE A 102 -2.87 -12.60 8.03
N SER A 103 -3.90 -13.33 8.45
CA SER A 103 -3.72 -14.72 8.88
C SER A 103 -3.29 -15.59 7.71
N GLU A 104 -2.55 -16.67 7.98
CA GLU A 104 -2.17 -17.64 6.93
C GLU A 104 -3.41 -18.26 6.26
N SER A 105 -4.47 -18.53 7.02
CA SER A 105 -5.74 -19.05 6.48
C SER A 105 -6.35 -18.07 5.49
N ASP A 106 -6.54 -16.81 5.88
CA ASP A 106 -7.09 -15.77 5.00
C ASP A 106 -6.23 -15.58 3.76
N TYR A 107 -4.90 -15.64 3.91
CA TYR A 107 -3.96 -15.49 2.82
C TYR A 107 -4.15 -16.57 1.75
N ASN A 108 -4.21 -17.83 2.19
CA ASN A 108 -4.38 -18.99 1.33
C ASN A 108 -5.76 -18.99 0.67
N GLU A 109 -6.84 -18.73 1.42
CA GLU A 109 -8.20 -18.65 0.89
C GLU A 109 -8.31 -17.59 -0.21
N VAL A 110 -7.79 -16.40 0.04
CA VAL A 110 -7.79 -15.30 -0.93
C VAL A 110 -6.96 -15.65 -2.16
N PHE A 111 -5.81 -16.28 -1.97
CA PHE A 111 -4.96 -16.72 -3.07
C PHE A 111 -5.69 -17.71 -3.98
N HIS A 112 -6.22 -18.80 -3.41
CA HIS A 112 -6.88 -19.85 -4.18
C HIS A 112 -8.11 -19.32 -4.92
N ALA A 113 -8.95 -18.53 -4.25
CA ALA A 113 -10.13 -17.92 -4.88
C ALA A 113 -9.74 -16.97 -6.02
N LEU A 114 -8.67 -16.18 -5.86
CA LEU A 114 -8.17 -15.30 -6.92
C LEU A 114 -7.62 -16.10 -8.10
N ALA A 115 -6.80 -17.11 -7.81
CA ALA A 115 -6.15 -17.96 -8.79
C ALA A 115 -7.19 -18.71 -9.63
N GLU A 116 -8.13 -19.41 -9.00
CA GLU A 116 -9.18 -20.16 -9.70
C GLU A 116 -10.04 -19.24 -10.57
N LYS A 117 -10.49 -18.11 -10.01
CA LYS A 117 -11.22 -17.10 -10.77
C LYS A 117 -10.42 -16.61 -11.98
N ARG A 118 -9.11 -16.37 -11.81
CA ARG A 118 -8.24 -15.93 -12.92
C ARG A 118 -8.14 -17.02 -13.98
N TRP A 119 -7.86 -18.27 -13.59
CA TRP A 119 -7.73 -19.38 -14.52
C TRP A 119 -8.99 -19.59 -15.37
N ASN A 120 -10.15 -19.55 -14.74
CA ASN A 120 -11.44 -19.72 -15.40
C ASN A 120 -11.79 -18.53 -16.31
N SER A 121 -11.26 -17.34 -16.02
CA SER A 121 -11.45 -16.16 -16.88
C SER A 121 -10.57 -16.13 -18.14
N LEU A 122 -9.57 -17.00 -18.24
CA LEU A 122 -8.65 -17.03 -19.38
C LEU A 122 -9.23 -17.88 -20.53
N THR A 123 -9.46 -17.23 -21.67
CA THR A 123 -10.02 -17.85 -22.90
C THR A 123 -8.95 -18.26 -23.92
N GLU A 124 -7.66 -18.10 -23.59
CA GLU A 124 -6.55 -18.48 -24.47
C GLU A 124 -6.53 -20.00 -24.72
N THR A 125 -6.46 -20.39 -26.00
CA THR A 125 -6.51 -21.79 -26.42
C THR A 125 -5.15 -22.47 -26.33
N ASN A 126 -4.06 -21.71 -26.53
CA ASN A 126 -2.71 -22.25 -26.37
C ASN A 126 -2.38 -22.39 -24.89
N ILE A 127 -2.25 -23.63 -24.42
CA ILE A 127 -2.01 -23.93 -22.99
C ILE A 127 -0.76 -23.24 -22.43
N LEU A 128 0.34 -23.18 -23.18
CA LEU A 128 1.58 -22.54 -22.71
C LEU A 128 1.39 -21.02 -22.54
N LYS A 129 0.69 -20.38 -23.47
CA LYS A 129 0.33 -18.96 -23.36
C LYS A 129 -0.64 -18.71 -22.20
N LYS A 130 -1.63 -19.57 -22.01
CA LYS A 130 -2.57 -19.50 -20.87
C LYS A 130 -1.84 -19.58 -19.54
N LYS A 131 -0.95 -20.57 -19.38
CA LYS A 131 -0.10 -20.73 -18.18
C LYS A 131 0.75 -19.48 -17.92
N ARG A 132 1.38 -18.92 -18.94
CA ARG A 132 2.15 -17.66 -18.81
C ARG A 132 1.28 -16.48 -18.36
N GLN A 133 0.12 -16.26 -18.98
CA GLN A 133 -0.80 -15.18 -18.61
C GLN A 133 -1.31 -15.30 -17.16
N PHE A 134 -1.46 -16.53 -16.67
CA PHE A 134 -1.81 -16.81 -15.28
C PHE A 134 -0.67 -16.45 -14.32
N ILE A 135 0.55 -16.95 -14.60
CA ILE A 135 1.75 -16.67 -13.80
C ILE A 135 2.02 -15.17 -13.73
N ASP A 136 2.07 -14.49 -14.87
CA ASP A 136 2.37 -13.06 -14.96
C ASP A 136 1.36 -12.23 -14.16
N TYR A 137 0.08 -12.61 -14.17
CA TYR A 137 -0.99 -11.91 -13.45
C TYR A 137 -0.83 -11.99 -11.93
N LEU A 138 -0.48 -13.17 -11.40
CA LEU A 138 -0.31 -13.40 -9.97
C LEU A 138 1.04 -12.85 -9.48
N ALA A 139 2.11 -13.03 -10.27
CA ALA A 139 3.42 -12.46 -9.98
C ALA A 139 3.39 -10.92 -9.92
N TYR A 140 2.68 -10.27 -10.85
CA TYR A 140 2.47 -8.82 -10.82
C TYR A 140 1.79 -8.34 -9.52
N ARG A 141 0.85 -9.15 -8.99
CA ARG A 141 0.19 -8.90 -7.71
C ARG A 141 1.04 -9.26 -6.50
N GLY A 142 2.23 -9.81 -6.71
CA GLY A 142 3.22 -10.11 -5.68
C GLY A 142 2.92 -11.35 -4.86
N TRP A 143 2.25 -12.33 -5.47
CA TRP A 143 2.11 -13.67 -4.88
C TRP A 143 3.40 -14.47 -5.07
N GLU A 144 3.67 -15.35 -4.11
CA GLU A 144 4.87 -16.16 -4.05
C GLU A 144 4.91 -17.19 -5.17
N SER A 145 6.06 -17.33 -5.83
CA SER A 145 6.21 -18.23 -6.98
C SER A 145 5.80 -19.67 -6.65
N HIS A 146 6.15 -20.17 -5.46
CA HIS A 146 5.80 -21.54 -5.07
C HIS A 146 4.28 -21.76 -5.06
N LEU A 147 3.50 -20.84 -4.46
CA LEU A 147 2.03 -20.91 -4.47
C LEU A 147 1.47 -20.88 -5.89
N ILE A 148 2.03 -20.03 -6.75
CA ILE A 148 1.61 -19.90 -8.15
C ILE A 148 1.83 -21.22 -8.90
N TYR A 149 3.01 -21.83 -8.78
CA TYR A 149 3.34 -23.07 -9.51
C TYR A 149 2.59 -24.28 -8.96
N GLU A 150 2.41 -24.36 -7.64
CA GLU A 150 1.58 -25.39 -6.99
C GLU A 150 0.14 -25.32 -7.52
N LYS A 151 -0.49 -24.15 -7.45
CA LYS A 151 -1.87 -23.98 -7.94
C LYS A 151 -2.00 -24.19 -9.44
N LEU A 152 -0.97 -23.85 -10.21
CA LEU A 152 -0.94 -24.11 -11.64
C LEU A 152 -0.91 -25.62 -11.94
N GLY A 153 -0.20 -26.42 -11.14
CA GLY A 153 -0.17 -27.87 -11.27
C GLY A 153 -1.53 -28.52 -10.95
N GLU A 154 -2.28 -27.97 -10.01
CA GLU A 154 -3.65 -28.44 -9.68
C GLU A 154 -4.67 -28.14 -10.80
N LEU A 155 -4.51 -27.01 -11.49
CA LEU A 155 -5.51 -26.49 -12.44
C LEU A 155 -5.29 -26.94 -13.89
N SER A 156 -4.12 -27.48 -14.22
CA SER A 156 -3.68 -27.72 -15.60
C SER A 156 -3.68 -29.15 -16.04
#